data_AF-A0A3R7DPZ5-F1
#
_entry.id   AF-A0A3R7DPZ5-F1
#
_cell.length_a   1.000
_cell.length_b   1.000
_cell.length_c   1.000
_cell.angle_alpha   90.00
_cell.angle_beta   90.00
_cell.angle_gamma   90.00
#
_symmetry.space_group_name_H-M   'P 1'
#
loop_
_entity.id
_entity.type
_entity.pdbx_description
1 polymer ?
#
loop_
_entity_poly.entity_id
_entity_poly.type
_entity_poly.pdbx_seq_one_letter_code
_entity_poly.pdbx_strand_id
1 'polypeptide(L)'
;SWRGIGEETADDILLYAAGRLSFPVDKYTMRMIERLGLEERGYAEIKALFEESMPRDLEVYKEYHALIDALGKTYCRAKPRCDGCPLRDLCKWPGDREGKRKRGEVSPPSGRGRASSRQS
;
A
#
# COMPACT_ATOMS: atom_id res chain seq x y z
N SER A 1 -12.49 -18.70 -8.84
CA SER A 1 -12.64 -17.31 -9.34
C SER A 1 -13.54 -17.31 -10.56
N TRP A 2 -14.39 -16.30 -10.71
CA TRP A 2 -15.11 -16.06 -11.96
C TRP A 2 -14.13 -15.50 -12.99
N ARG A 3 -14.16 -16.01 -14.22
CA ARG A 3 -13.23 -15.55 -15.27
C ARG A 3 -13.48 -14.06 -15.55
N GLY A 4 -12.49 -13.22 -15.27
CA GLY A 4 -12.52 -11.78 -15.54
C GLY A 4 -12.83 -10.88 -14.33
N ILE A 5 -13.13 -11.44 -13.15
CA ILE A 5 -13.32 -10.66 -11.91
C ILE A 5 -12.14 -10.92 -10.98
N GLY A 6 -11.30 -9.89 -10.78
CA GLY A 6 -10.21 -9.89 -9.81
C GLY A 6 -10.68 -9.56 -8.40
N GLU A 7 -9.77 -9.66 -7.42
CA GLU A 7 -10.06 -9.40 -6.00
C GLU A 7 -10.60 -7.97 -5.77
N GLU A 8 -9.93 -6.96 -6.34
CA GLU A 8 -10.35 -5.55 -6.29
C GLU A 8 -11.79 -5.38 -6.78
N THR A 9 -12.10 -5.88 -7.99
CA THR A 9 -13.44 -5.76 -8.58
C THR A 9 -14.50 -6.50 -7.76
N ALA A 10 -14.16 -7.65 -7.16
CA ALA A 10 -15.09 -8.36 -6.29
C ALA A 10 -15.38 -7.54 -5.02
N ASP A 11 -14.35 -6.95 -4.41
CA ASP A 11 -14.50 -6.12 -3.21
C ASP A 11 -15.27 -4.81 -3.49
N ASP A 12 -15.03 -4.17 -4.63
CA ASP A 12 -15.81 -3.00 -5.07
C ASP A 12 -17.30 -3.32 -5.20
N ILE A 13 -17.63 -4.47 -5.81
CA ILE A 13 -19.03 -4.92 -5.92
C ILE A 13 -19.62 -5.18 -4.53
N LEU A 14 -18.87 -5.85 -3.65
CA LEU A 14 -19.32 -6.15 -2.29
C LEU A 14 -19.60 -4.86 -1.51
N LEU A 15 -18.71 -3.87 -1.59
CA LEU A 15 -18.84 -2.62 -0.86
C LEU A 15 -19.93 -1.70 -1.42
N TYR A 16 -19.86 -1.39 -2.70
CA TYR A 16 -20.69 -0.34 -3.30
C TYR A 16 -22.06 -0.86 -3.77
N ALA A 17 -22.13 -2.05 -4.35
CA ALA A 17 -23.38 -2.58 -4.89
C ALA A 17 -24.13 -3.44 -3.86
N ALA A 18 -23.41 -4.26 -3.09
CA ALA A 18 -24.03 -5.19 -2.13
C ALA A 18 -24.10 -4.65 -0.69
N GLY A 19 -23.48 -3.50 -0.39
CA GLY A 19 -23.52 -2.88 0.94
C GLY A 19 -22.85 -3.72 2.03
N ARG A 20 -21.83 -4.51 1.68
CA ARG A 20 -21.10 -5.38 2.60
C ARG A 20 -19.75 -4.75 2.96
N LEU A 21 -19.34 -4.92 4.21
CA LEU A 21 -18.03 -4.45 4.69
C LEU A 21 -16.92 -5.31 4.08
N SER A 22 -16.46 -4.92 2.90
CA SER A 22 -15.27 -5.47 2.25
C SER A 22 -14.46 -4.30 1.70
N PHE A 23 -13.30 -4.02 2.28
CA PHE A 23 -12.45 -2.92 1.81
C PHE A 23 -11.74 -3.29 0.48
N PRO A 24 -11.94 -2.54 -0.63
CA PRO A 24 -11.23 -2.75 -1.88
C PRO A 24 -9.79 -2.27 -1.76
N VAL A 25 -8.85 -3.04 -2.33
CA VAL A 25 -7.43 -2.65 -2.36
C VAL A 25 -6.99 -2.47 -3.81
N ASP A 26 -7.06 -1.23 -4.28
CA ASP A 26 -6.70 -0.88 -5.64
C ASP A 26 -5.20 -0.55 -5.80
N LYS A 27 -4.76 -0.26 -7.03
CA LYS A 27 -3.38 0.14 -7.32
C LYS A 27 -2.94 1.44 -6.61
N TYR A 28 -3.86 2.33 -6.25
CA TYR A 28 -3.56 3.55 -5.52
C TYR A 28 -3.25 3.25 -4.06
N THR A 29 -4.06 2.40 -3.45
CA THR A 29 -3.86 1.88 -2.10
C THR A 29 -2.53 1.17 -1.99
N MET A 30 -2.24 0.21 -2.88
CA MET A 30 -0.97 -0.53 -2.90
C MET A 30 0.25 0.43 -2.95
N ARG A 31 0.22 1.41 -3.86
CA ARG A 31 1.31 2.37 -4.03
C ARG A 31 1.45 3.33 -2.86
N MET A 32 0.33 3.73 -2.24
CA MET A 32 0.35 4.58 -1.05
C MET A 32 1.03 3.84 0.11
N ILE A 33 0.62 2.60 0.39
CA ILE A 33 1.19 1.75 1.44
C ILE A 33 2.69 1.54 1.23
N GLU A 34 3.12 1.19 0.01
CA GLU A 34 4.53 1.07 -0.36
C GLU A 34 5.31 2.35 -0.05
N ARG A 35 4.78 3.52 -0.44
CA ARG A 35 5.45 4.82 -0.26
C ARG A 35 5.46 5.35 1.18
N LEU A 36 4.50 4.93 2.01
CA LEU A 36 4.53 5.14 3.46
C LEU A 36 5.57 4.23 4.14
N GLY A 37 6.18 3.31 3.40
CA GLY A 37 7.19 2.38 3.90
C GLY A 37 6.60 1.33 4.83
N LEU A 38 5.39 0.88 4.50
CA LEU A 38 4.73 -0.31 5.03
C LEU A 38 4.96 -1.46 4.04
N GLU A 39 6.23 -1.69 3.69
CA GLU A 39 6.68 -2.59 2.61
C GLU A 39 6.26 -4.06 2.84
N GLU A 40 6.23 -4.83 1.74
CA GLU A 40 5.95 -6.28 1.70
C GLU A 40 4.58 -6.72 2.25
N ARG A 41 3.51 -6.08 1.77
CA ARG A 41 2.15 -6.57 2.01
C ARG A 41 1.47 -6.96 0.70
N GLY A 42 0.96 -8.18 0.64
CA GLY A 42 0.05 -8.63 -0.41
C GLY A 42 -1.33 -7.98 -0.30
N TYR A 43 -2.17 -8.17 -1.32
CA TYR A 43 -3.56 -7.66 -1.34
C TYR A 43 -4.31 -7.99 -0.04
N ALA A 44 -4.29 -9.26 0.36
CA ALA A 44 -5.00 -9.75 1.53
C ALA A 44 -4.52 -9.10 2.85
N GLU A 45 -3.21 -8.88 3.00
CA GLU A 45 -2.64 -8.27 4.20
C GLU A 45 -2.95 -6.78 4.28
N ILE A 46 -2.94 -6.07 3.15
CA ILE A 46 -3.35 -4.66 3.10
C ILE A 46 -4.83 -4.54 3.42
N LYS A 47 -5.66 -5.41 2.85
CA LYS A 47 -7.10 -5.45 3.14
C LYS A 47 -7.35 -5.67 4.63
N ALA A 48 -6.72 -6.68 5.23
CA ALA A 48 -6.84 -6.95 6.66
C ALA A 48 -6.40 -5.74 7.52
N LEU A 49 -5.29 -5.08 7.16
CA LEU A 49 -4.83 -3.87 7.86
C LEU A 49 -5.91 -2.78 7.92
N PHE A 50 -6.61 -2.52 6.82
CA PHE A 50 -7.70 -1.54 6.80
C PHE A 50 -8.90 -2.02 7.62
N GLU A 51 -9.33 -3.27 7.42
CA GLU A 51 -10.52 -3.80 8.09
C GLU A 51 -10.38 -4.00 9.60
N GLU A 52 -9.15 -4.20 10.07
CA GLU A 52 -8.82 -4.33 11.50
C GLU A 52 -8.61 -2.96 12.18
N SER A 53 -8.25 -1.92 11.43
CA SER A 53 -7.91 -0.60 11.97
C SER A 53 -9.05 0.42 11.92
N MET A 54 -10.10 0.17 11.13
CA MET A 54 -11.22 1.10 10.96
C MET A 54 -12.48 0.64 11.72
N PRO A 55 -13.34 1.59 12.14
CA PRO A 55 -14.69 1.25 12.60
C PRO A 55 -15.44 0.41 11.55
N ARG A 56 -16.19 -0.60 12.00
CA ARG A 56 -17.00 -1.48 11.14
C ARG A 56 -18.28 -0.76 10.68
N ASP A 57 -18.10 0.22 9.81
CA ASP A 57 -19.17 1.05 9.25
C ASP A 57 -19.04 1.18 7.73
N LEU A 58 -20.18 1.10 7.04
CA LEU A 58 -20.22 1.04 5.58
C LEU A 58 -19.80 2.36 4.93
N GLU A 59 -20.24 3.49 5.48
CA GLU A 59 -19.93 4.81 4.94
C GLU A 59 -18.47 5.18 5.22
N VAL A 60 -17.94 4.79 6.38
CA VAL A 60 -16.51 4.91 6.67
C VAL A 60 -15.67 4.17 5.62
N TYR A 61 -16.00 2.93 5.27
CA TYR A 61 -15.24 2.18 4.25
C TYR A 61 -15.29 2.86 2.87
N LYS A 62 -16.48 3.31 2.45
CA LYS A 62 -16.66 4.00 1.16
C LYS A 62 -15.90 5.31 1.11
N GLU A 63 -15.96 6.10 2.18
CA GLU A 63 -15.29 7.40 2.28
C GLU A 63 -13.77 7.23 2.29
N TYR A 64 -13.24 6.31 3.11
CA TYR A 64 -11.80 6.04 3.15
C TYR A 64 -11.26 5.60 1.80
N HIS A 65 -11.95 4.67 1.13
CA HIS A 65 -11.57 4.23 -0.21
C HIS A 65 -11.56 5.43 -1.19
N ALA A 66 -12.61 6.26 -1.18
CA ALA A 66 -12.70 7.45 -2.04
C ALA A 66 -11.58 8.48 -1.76
N LEU A 67 -11.20 8.67 -0.49
CA LEU A 67 -10.12 9.58 -0.10
C LEU A 67 -8.74 9.07 -0.57
N ILE A 68 -8.47 7.77 -0.45
CA ILE A 68 -7.23 7.16 -0.96
C ILE A 68 -7.17 7.28 -2.49
N ASP A 69 -8.29 7.04 -3.16
CA ASP A 69 -8.44 7.23 -4.60
C ASP A 69 -8.12 8.67 -5.02
N ALA A 70 -8.72 9.64 -4.32
CA ALA A 70 -8.49 11.06 -4.57
C ALA A 70 -7.03 11.46 -4.32
N LEU A 71 -6.42 10.96 -3.24
CA LEU A 71 -5.00 11.14 -2.95
C LEU A 71 -4.12 10.55 -4.06
N GLY A 72 -4.40 9.32 -4.48
CA GLY A 72 -3.67 8.59 -5.51
C GLY A 72 -3.72 9.26 -6.87
N LYS A 73 -4.86 9.84 -7.22
CA LYS A 73 -5.08 10.61 -8.47
C LYS A 73 -4.47 12.02 -8.40
N THR A 74 -4.50 12.67 -7.24
CA THR A 74 -4.09 14.08 -7.11
C THR A 74 -2.61 14.23 -6.81
N TYR A 75 -2.08 13.49 -5.83
CA TYR A 75 -0.73 13.66 -5.29
C TYR A 75 0.13 12.41 -5.51
N CYS A 76 -0.32 11.27 -4.99
CA CYS A 76 0.45 10.03 -4.95
C CYS A 76 0.39 9.27 -6.28
N ARG A 77 0.47 9.97 -7.42
CA ARG A 77 0.45 9.40 -8.77
C ARG A 77 1.71 8.58 -9.08
N ALA A 78 1.72 7.86 -10.20
CA ALA A 78 2.90 7.11 -10.65
C ALA A 78 4.17 8.00 -10.70
N LYS A 79 4.06 9.17 -11.33
CA LYS A 79 4.95 10.31 -11.10
C LYS A 79 4.33 11.20 -10.02
N PRO A 80 4.83 11.17 -8.77
CA PRO A 80 4.16 11.87 -7.68
C PRO A 80 4.28 13.38 -7.82
N ARG A 81 3.32 14.07 -7.21
CA ARG A 81 3.38 15.49 -6.87
C ARG A 81 3.32 15.56 -5.34
N CYS A 82 4.49 15.55 -4.71
CA CYS A 82 4.65 15.52 -3.26
C CYS A 82 4.42 16.89 -2.62
N ASP A 83 4.60 17.97 -3.38
CA ASP A 83 4.26 19.32 -2.93
C ASP A 83 2.77 19.43 -2.60
N GLY A 84 2.46 19.87 -1.39
CA GLY A 84 1.10 19.94 -0.85
C GLY A 84 0.43 18.59 -0.56
N CYS A 85 1.14 17.45 -0.66
CA CYS A 85 0.56 16.15 -0.33
C CYS A 85 0.25 16.06 1.18
N PRO A 86 -0.98 15.72 1.59
CA PRO A 86 -1.36 15.70 3.01
C PRO A 86 -0.64 14.61 3.81
N LEU A 87 -0.07 13.60 3.14
CA LEU A 87 0.71 12.55 3.81
C LEU A 87 2.22 12.83 3.80
N ARG A 88 2.68 14.01 3.37
CA ARG A 88 4.12 14.24 3.12
C ARG A 88 4.98 13.97 4.36
N ASP A 89 4.54 14.41 5.53
CA ASP A 89 5.30 14.29 6.78
C ASP A 89 5.43 12.83 7.26
N LEU A 90 4.52 11.95 6.82
CA LEU A 90 4.52 10.52 7.13
C LEU A 90 5.12 9.66 6.01
N CYS A 91 5.37 10.25 4.84
CA CYS A 91 5.73 9.54 3.64
C CYS A 91 7.24 9.32 3.54
N LYS A 92 7.66 8.05 3.44
CA LYS A 92 9.08 7.67 3.31
C LYS A 92 9.59 7.76 1.86
N TRP A 93 8.71 8.05 0.89
CA TRP A 93 9.12 8.23 -0.50
C TRP A 93 9.94 9.52 -0.69
N PRO A 94 11.10 9.44 -1.37
CA PRO A 94 12.07 10.54 -1.46
C PRO A 94 11.48 11.81 -2.09
N GLY A 95 10.56 11.67 -3.04
CA GLY A 95 9.82 12.79 -3.64
C GLY A 95 9.62 12.65 -5.14
N ASP A 96 9.37 13.79 -5.80
CA ASP A 96 8.98 13.87 -7.22
C ASP A 96 10.05 13.36 -8.20
N ARG A 97 11.32 13.36 -7.77
CA ARG A 97 12.48 13.17 -8.65
C ARG A 97 12.85 11.71 -8.91
N GLU A 98 12.33 10.74 -8.15
CA GLU A 98 12.88 9.36 -8.12
C GLU A 98 12.00 8.28 -8.74
N GLY A 99 11.11 8.62 -9.70
CA GLY A 99 10.25 7.66 -10.41
C GLY A 99 10.95 6.58 -11.27
N LYS A 100 12.22 6.25 -10.99
CA LYS A 100 13.04 5.24 -11.69
C LYS A 100 13.72 4.24 -10.72
N ARG A 101 13.05 3.71 -9.68
CA ARG A 101 13.58 2.49 -9.04
C ARG A 101 13.25 1.29 -9.93
N LYS A 102 14.30 0.68 -10.51
CA LYS A 102 14.19 -0.64 -11.14
C LYS A 102 13.86 -1.63 -10.03
N ARG A 103 12.77 -2.39 -10.20
CA ARG A 103 12.40 -3.49 -9.32
C ARG A 103 13.53 -4.53 -9.38
N GLY A 104 14.35 -4.65 -8.33
CA GLY A 104 15.38 -5.71 -8.28
C GLY A 104 16.72 -5.44 -7.60
N GLU A 105 16.85 -4.51 -6.64
CA GLU A 105 18.09 -4.39 -5.86
C GLU A 105 17.78 -4.50 -4.36
N VAL A 106 17.71 -5.75 -3.89
CA VAL A 106 17.78 -6.08 -2.47
C VAL A 106 19.20 -5.74 -2.02
N SER A 107 19.35 -4.75 -1.15
CA SER A 107 20.64 -4.45 -0.53
C SER A 107 21.08 -5.65 0.32
N PRO A 108 22.32 -6.14 0.20
CA PRO A 108 22.79 -7.22 1.05
C PRO A 108 22.85 -6.72 2.50
N PRO A 109 22.58 -7.57 3.51
CA PRO A 109 22.83 -7.20 4.89
C PRO A 109 24.33 -6.91 5.05
N SER A 110 24.64 -5.70 5.51
CA SER A 110 25.99 -5.30 5.90
C SER A 110 26.49 -6.23 7.03
N GLY A 111 27.55 -7.01 6.75
CA GLY A 111 28.23 -7.89 7.72
C GLY A 111 28.73 -7.14 8.97
N ARG A 112 29.30 -7.77 10.00
CA ARG A 112 30.26 -8.88 10.06
C ARG A 112 30.48 -9.23 11.56
N GLY A 113 30.75 -10.48 11.91
CA GLY A 113 31.03 -10.85 13.32
C GLY A 113 31.72 -12.19 13.55
N ARG A 114 32.98 -12.31 13.09
CA ARG A 114 34.10 -13.17 13.57
C ARG A 114 33.89 -14.69 13.74
N ALA A 115 34.62 -15.42 12.88
CA ALA A 115 35.14 -16.75 13.18
C ALA A 115 36.10 -16.72 14.39
N SER A 116 35.97 -17.69 15.29
CA SER A 116 37.01 -18.04 16.26
C SER A 116 37.55 -19.43 15.91
N SER A 117 38.83 -19.45 15.57
CA SER A 117 39.66 -20.63 15.36
C SER A 117 40.08 -21.27 16.68
N ARG A 118 40.01 -22.61 16.73
CA ARG A 118 40.89 -23.61 17.39
C ARG A 118 41.46 -23.35 18.80
N GLN A 119 41.22 -24.32 19.68
CA GLN A 119 42.13 -25.05 20.62
C GLN A 119 41.21 -25.74 21.66
N SER A 120 41.28 -27.02 22.01
CA SER A 120 42.35 -28.03 22.00
C SER A 120 41.77 -29.43 21.75
#